data_AF-A0A2G6ILF1-F1
#
_entry.id   AF-A0A2G6ILF1-F1
#
_cell.length_a   1.000
_cell.length_b   1.000
_cell.length_c   1.000
_cell.angle_alpha   90.00
_cell.angle_beta   90.00
_cell.angle_gamma   90.00
#
_symmetry.space_group_name_H-M   'P 1'
#
loop_
_entity.id
_entity.type
_entity.pdbx_description
1 polymer ?
#
loop_
_entity_poly.entity_id
_entity_poly.type
_entity_poly.pdbx_seq_one_letter_code
_entity_poly.pdbx_strand_id
1 'polypeptide(L)'
;MKQQARLGELTRITELAFSTQQGRVARLQAQFDALGQQLAALDRQRKARADAPGATPDAAFCVGADMTWLKWVERRKTAINLERAQIAARIEHEKSALRLAFGRHQAARALQAKCSGITRQKL
;
A
#
# COMPACT_ATOMS: atom_id res chain seq x y z
N MET A 1 11.76 30.73 27.03
CA MET A 1 12.28 30.55 25.66
C MET A 1 12.83 29.14 25.37
N LYS A 2 13.75 28.56 26.19
CA LYS A 2 14.34 27.22 25.92
C LYS A 2 13.33 26.07 25.77
N GLN A 3 12.25 26.05 26.56
CA GLN A 3 11.21 25.01 26.50
C GLN A 3 10.37 25.09 25.20
N GLN A 4 10.08 26.30 24.73
CA GLN A 4 9.34 26.53 23.48
C GLN A 4 10.14 26.00 22.27
N ALA A 5 11.46 26.25 22.25
CA ALA A 5 12.35 25.77 21.20
C ALA A 5 12.43 24.23 21.18
N ARG A 6 12.61 23.59 22.35
CA ARG A 6 12.62 22.12 22.48
C ARG A 6 11.32 21.48 22.02
N LEU A 7 10.17 22.08 22.33
CA LEU A 7 8.87 21.59 21.84
C LEU A 7 8.74 21.75 20.33
N GLY A 8 9.26 22.82 19.74
CA GLY A 8 9.33 22.98 18.29
C GLY A 8 10.19 21.93 17.59
N GLU A 9 11.35 21.60 18.17
CA GLU A 9 12.21 20.51 17.69
C GLU A 9 11.51 19.14 17.80
N LEU A 10 10.85 18.86 18.94
CA LEU A 10 10.10 17.63 19.14
C LEU A 10 8.97 17.48 18.11
N THR A 11 8.24 18.56 17.82
CA THR A 11 7.21 18.56 16.77
C THR A 11 7.80 18.20 15.41
N ARG A 12 8.94 18.80 15.02
CA ARG A 12 9.61 18.47 13.74
C ARG A 12 10.08 17.02 13.66
N ILE A 13 10.69 16.49 14.73
CA ILE A 13 11.17 15.10 14.74
C ILE A 13 10.00 14.13 14.63
N THR A 14 8.91 14.38 15.37
CA THR A 14 7.72 13.53 15.32
C THR A 14 6.97 13.62 13.98
N GLU A 15 6.98 14.79 13.33
CA GLU A 15 6.47 14.97 11.97
C GLU A 15 7.28 14.17 10.94
N LEU A 16 8.60 14.21 11.03
CA LEU A 16 9.47 13.42 10.17
C LEU A 16 9.26 11.91 10.36
N ALA A 17 9.13 11.47 11.62
CA ALA A 17 8.83 10.07 11.93
C ALA A 17 7.47 9.64 11.37
N PHE A 18 6.44 10.49 11.51
CA PHE A 18 5.11 10.22 10.97
C PHE A 18 5.10 10.14 9.44
N SER A 19 5.68 11.13 8.76
CA SER A 19 5.76 11.16 7.28
C SER A 19 6.57 9.98 6.72
N THR A 20 7.66 9.59 7.37
CA THR A 20 8.44 8.40 7.00
C THR A 20 7.58 7.13 7.05
N GLN A 21 6.83 6.96 8.14
CA GLN A 21 5.96 5.80 8.31
C GLN A 21 4.79 5.80 7.33
N GLN A 22 4.23 6.98 7.04
CA GLN A 22 3.20 7.15 6.03
C GLN A 22 3.73 6.77 4.64
N GLY A 23 4.94 7.20 4.28
CA GLY A 23 5.59 6.83 3.02
C GLY A 23 5.92 5.34 2.91
N ARG A 24 6.20 4.65 4.03
CA ARG A 24 6.35 3.19 4.05
C ARG A 24 5.02 2.49 3.72
N VAL A 25 3.94 2.86 4.39
CA VAL A 25 2.60 2.29 4.12
C VAL A 25 2.14 2.58 2.70
N ALA A 26 2.34 3.80 2.20
CA ALA A 26 1.99 4.19 0.84
C ALA A 26 2.72 3.35 -0.22
N ARG A 27 4.01 3.07 -0.03
CA ARG A 27 4.77 2.18 -0.93
C ARG A 27 4.22 0.76 -0.95
N LEU A 28 3.84 0.21 0.20
CA LEU A 28 3.23 -1.11 0.27
C LEU A 28 1.86 -1.12 -0.43
N GLN A 29 1.06 -0.07 -0.25
CA GLN A 29 -0.23 0.07 -0.93
C GLN A 29 -0.06 0.12 -2.45
N ALA A 30 0.90 0.90 -2.95
CA ALA A 30 1.20 0.96 -4.38
C ALA A 30 1.59 -0.41 -4.96
N GLN A 31 2.36 -1.21 -4.23
CA GLN A 31 2.70 -2.58 -4.63
C GLN A 31 1.46 -3.50 -4.64
N PHE A 32 0.61 -3.40 -3.62
CA PHE A 32 -0.64 -4.14 -3.54
C PHE A 32 -1.57 -3.84 -4.73
N ASP A 33 -1.68 -2.56 -5.08
CA ASP A 33 -2.53 -2.10 -6.18
C ASP A 33 -1.96 -2.53 -7.55
N ALA A 34 -0.64 -2.45 -7.73
CA ALA A 34 0.03 -2.92 -8.95
C ALA A 34 -0.22 -4.41 -9.19
N LEU A 35 -0.15 -5.25 -8.16
CA LEU A 35 -0.51 -6.67 -8.26
C LEU A 35 -2.00 -6.87 -8.59
N GLY A 36 -2.89 -6.02 -8.05
CA GLY A 36 -4.30 -6.00 -8.41
C GLY A 36 -4.52 -5.70 -9.90
N GLN A 37 -3.75 -4.76 -10.47
CA GLN A 37 -3.80 -4.44 -11.90
C GLN A 37 -3.30 -5.61 -12.76
N GLN A 38 -2.27 -6.34 -12.32
CA GLN A 38 -1.80 -7.54 -13.00
C GLN A 38 -2.87 -8.63 -13.07
N LEU A 39 -3.61 -8.87 -11.98
CA LEU A 39 -4.75 -9.81 -11.98
C LEU A 39 -5.83 -9.37 -12.97
N ALA A 40 -6.22 -8.09 -12.95
CA ALA A 40 -7.20 -7.56 -13.88
C ALA A 40 -6.74 -7.66 -15.35
N ALA A 41 -5.43 -7.56 -15.61
CA ALA A 41 -4.88 -7.77 -16.95
C ALA A 41 -4.99 -9.24 -17.39
N LEU A 42 -4.66 -10.20 -16.50
CA LEU A 42 -4.81 -11.63 -16.78
C LEU A 42 -6.28 -12.01 -17.05
N ASP A 43 -7.21 -11.45 -16.28
CA ASP A 43 -8.64 -11.68 -16.47
C ASP A 43 -9.15 -11.13 -17.81
N ARG A 44 -8.66 -9.95 -18.22
CA ARG A 44 -8.98 -9.39 -19.54
C ARG A 44 -8.43 -10.24 -20.68
N GLN A 45 -7.20 -10.74 -20.57
CA GLN A 45 -6.61 -11.63 -21.57
C GLN A 45 -7.41 -12.93 -21.70
N ARG A 46 -7.86 -13.51 -20.58
CA ARG A 46 -8.71 -14.71 -20.57
C ARG A 46 -10.05 -14.49 -21.24
N LYS A 47 -10.72 -13.37 -20.96
CA LYS A 47 -11.99 -13.03 -21.62
C LYS A 47 -11.80 -12.83 -23.12
N ALA A 48 -10.80 -12.03 -23.52
CA ALA A 48 -10.50 -11.77 -24.93
C ALA A 48 -10.23 -13.06 -25.74
N ARG A 49 -9.60 -14.07 -25.10
CA ARG A 49 -9.34 -15.36 -25.75
C ARG A 49 -10.59 -16.25 -25.84
N ALA A 50 -11.46 -16.20 -24.83
CA ALA A 50 -12.74 -16.90 -24.84
C ALA A 50 -13.71 -16.34 -25.89
N ASP A 51 -13.65 -15.02 -26.14
CA ASP A 51 -14.52 -14.31 -27.08
C ASP A 51 -13.99 -14.33 -28.54
N ALA A 52 -12.83 -14.94 -28.79
CA ALA A 52 -12.22 -14.97 -30.12
C ALA A 52 -12.92 -16.00 -31.04
N PRO A 53 -13.47 -15.60 -32.20
CA PRO A 53 -14.15 -16.53 -33.11
C PRO A 53 -13.16 -17.44 -33.86
N GLY A 54 -13.36 -18.75 -33.69
CA GLY A 54 -12.94 -19.89 -34.53
C GLY A 54 -11.63 -19.80 -35.34
N ALA A 55 -10.55 -20.39 -34.83
CA ALA A 55 -9.36 -20.71 -35.62
C ALA A 55 -9.30 -22.23 -35.91
N THR A 56 -9.48 -22.62 -37.17
CA THR A 56 -9.09 -23.93 -37.76
C THR A 56 -7.63 -23.85 -38.25
N PRO A 57 -6.86 -24.94 -38.50
CA PRO A 57 -7.26 -26.33 -38.77
C PRO A 57 -6.75 -27.39 -37.77
N ASP A 58 -5.90 -27.06 -36.80
CA ASP A 58 -5.47 -28.03 -35.77
C ASP A 58 -6.15 -27.74 -34.44
N ALA A 59 -7.45 -28.03 -34.38
CA ALA A 59 -8.27 -27.81 -33.20
C ALA A 59 -7.70 -28.54 -31.97
N ALA A 60 -7.05 -29.70 -32.15
CA ALA A 60 -6.47 -30.47 -31.05
C ALA A 60 -5.19 -29.80 -30.50
N PHE A 61 -4.29 -29.32 -31.36
CA PHE A 61 -3.11 -28.56 -30.95
C PHE A 61 -3.50 -27.22 -30.31
N CYS A 62 -4.48 -26.51 -30.87
CA CYS A 62 -5.02 -25.27 -30.31
C CYS A 62 -5.64 -25.50 -28.93
N VAL A 63 -6.41 -26.57 -28.74
CA VAL A 63 -6.99 -26.95 -27.44
C VAL A 63 -5.89 -27.30 -26.42
N GLY A 64 -4.85 -28.03 -26.81
CA GLY A 64 -3.72 -28.36 -25.93
C GLY A 64 -2.89 -27.13 -25.52
N ALA A 65 -2.62 -26.22 -26.46
CA ALA A 65 -1.93 -24.96 -26.21
C ALA A 65 -2.76 -24.02 -25.32
N ASP A 66 -4.08 -23.99 -25.49
CA ASP A 66 -4.99 -23.22 -24.64
C ASP A 66 -5.05 -23.78 -23.21
N MET A 67 -5.09 -25.10 -23.04
CA MET A 67 -5.04 -25.73 -21.72
C MET A 67 -3.72 -25.45 -20.98
N THR A 68 -2.59 -25.43 -21.68
CA THR A 68 -1.28 -25.09 -21.06
C THR A 68 -1.25 -23.63 -20.63
N TRP A 69 -1.77 -22.73 -21.46
CA TRP A 69 -1.89 -21.32 -21.13
C TRP A 69 -2.85 -21.08 -19.96
N LEU A 70 -4.02 -21.73 -19.93
CA LEU A 70 -4.97 -21.64 -18.82
C LEU A 70 -4.34 -22.11 -17.51
N LYS A 71 -3.62 -23.23 -17.51
CA LYS A 71 -2.87 -23.69 -16.33
C LYS A 71 -1.83 -22.68 -15.88
N TRP A 72 -1.12 -22.04 -16.82
CA TRP A 72 -0.18 -20.97 -16.48
C TRP A 72 -0.88 -19.75 -15.86
N VAL A 73 -2.02 -19.32 -16.42
CA VAL A 73 -2.82 -18.20 -15.88
C VAL A 73 -3.26 -18.50 -14.45
N GLU A 74 -3.81 -19.68 -14.19
CA GLU A 74 -4.28 -20.04 -12.84
C GLU A 74 -3.11 -20.10 -11.85
N ARG A 75 -1.97 -20.72 -12.23
CA ARG A 75 -0.75 -20.70 -11.39
C ARG A 75 -0.28 -19.28 -11.10
N ARG A 76 -0.29 -18.40 -12.11
CA ARG A 76 0.12 -17.00 -11.94
C ARG A 76 -0.84 -16.22 -11.05
N LYS A 77 -2.16 -16.43 -11.18
CA LYS A 77 -3.16 -15.84 -10.29
C LYS A 77 -2.97 -16.26 -8.84
N THR A 78 -2.76 -17.56 -8.60
CA THR A 78 -2.48 -18.07 -7.25
C THR A 78 -1.23 -17.41 -6.66
N ALA A 79 -0.15 -17.30 -7.43
CA ALA A 79 1.08 -16.63 -6.99
C ALA A 79 0.83 -15.14 -6.65
N ILE A 80 0.15 -14.40 -7.53
CA ILE A 80 -0.16 -12.98 -7.29
C ILE A 80 -1.05 -12.81 -6.05
N ASN A 81 -2.07 -13.66 -5.87
CA ASN A 81 -2.94 -13.59 -4.70
C ASN A 81 -2.18 -13.85 -3.39
N LEU A 82 -1.24 -14.80 -3.40
CA LEU A 82 -0.36 -15.05 -2.27
C LEU A 82 0.52 -13.83 -1.96
N GLU A 83 1.15 -13.25 -2.97
CA GLU A 83 1.95 -12.02 -2.82
C GLU A 83 1.11 -10.86 -2.27
N ARG A 84 -0.12 -10.68 -2.79
CA ARG A 84 -1.06 -9.66 -2.28
C ARG A 84 -1.45 -9.89 -0.84
N ALA A 85 -1.72 -11.14 -0.43
CA ALA A 85 -2.04 -11.47 0.95
C ALA A 85 -0.87 -11.17 1.90
N GLN A 86 0.37 -11.47 1.48
CA GLN A 86 1.59 -11.15 2.22
C GLN A 86 1.76 -9.63 2.37
N ILE A 87 1.56 -8.86 1.30
CA ILE A 87 1.64 -7.40 1.37
C ILE A 87 0.53 -6.82 2.25
N ALA A 88 -0.70 -7.34 2.15
CA ALA A 88 -1.81 -6.92 3.02
C ALA A 88 -1.49 -7.14 4.50
N ALA A 89 -0.92 -8.29 4.86
CA ALA A 89 -0.46 -8.56 6.23
C ALA A 89 0.62 -7.56 6.68
N ARG A 90 1.57 -7.22 5.80
CA ARG A 90 2.61 -6.22 6.08
C ARG A 90 2.02 -4.82 6.25
N ILE A 91 1.06 -4.42 5.42
CA ILE A 91 0.35 -3.15 5.57
C ILE A 91 -0.32 -3.07 6.94
N GLU A 92 -1.04 -4.12 7.34
CA GLU A 92 -1.73 -4.15 8.63
C GLU A 92 -0.75 -4.08 9.81
N HIS A 93 0.38 -4.78 9.72
CA HIS A 93 1.45 -4.69 10.70
C HIS A 93 1.98 -3.25 10.83
N GLU A 94 2.26 -2.58 9.71
CA GLU A 94 2.81 -1.22 9.66
C GLU A 94 1.82 -0.12 10.08
N LYS A 95 0.50 -0.37 10.00
CA LYS A 95 -0.53 0.55 10.49
C LYS A 95 -0.41 0.82 11.99
N SER A 96 0.03 -0.17 12.78
CA SER A 96 0.23 0.01 14.22
C SER A 96 1.30 1.08 14.52
N ALA A 97 2.45 0.98 13.85
CA ALA A 97 3.53 1.96 13.93
C ALA A 97 3.11 3.32 13.36
N LEU A 98 2.31 3.35 12.29
CA LEU A 98 1.76 4.60 11.75
C LEU A 98 0.87 5.32 12.75
N ARG A 99 -0.05 4.60 13.40
CA ARG A 99 -0.92 5.16 14.44
C ARG A 99 -0.12 5.71 15.61
N LEU A 100 0.93 5.00 16.03
CA LEU A 100 1.80 5.46 17.12
C LEU A 100 2.58 6.73 16.74
N ALA A 101 3.17 6.77 15.53
CA ALA A 101 3.90 7.94 15.05
C ALA A 101 2.97 9.15 14.92
N PHE A 102 1.75 8.96 14.40
CA PHE A 102 0.71 9.98 14.35
C PHE A 102 0.35 10.49 15.75
N GLY A 103 0.08 9.58 16.70
CA GLY A 103 -0.27 9.96 18.08
C GLY A 103 0.83 10.78 18.75
N ARG A 104 2.10 10.40 18.57
CA ARG A 104 3.26 11.16 19.07
C ARG A 104 3.34 12.55 18.45
N HIS A 105 3.14 12.67 17.14
CA HIS A 105 3.12 13.95 16.44
C HIS A 105 1.98 14.86 16.93
N GLN A 106 0.77 14.31 17.11
CA GLN A 106 -0.36 15.05 17.67
C GLN A 106 -0.10 15.53 19.11
N ALA A 107 0.47 14.67 19.95
CA ALA A 107 0.82 15.04 21.33
C ALA A 107 1.86 16.16 21.36
N ALA A 108 2.91 16.10 20.53
CA ALA A 108 3.93 17.14 20.44
C ALA A 108 3.31 18.48 20.00
N ARG A 109 2.46 18.48 18.96
CA ARG A 109 1.73 19.68 18.51
C ARG A 109 0.84 20.25 19.61
N ALA A 110 0.11 19.41 20.34
CA ALA A 110 -0.78 19.85 21.41
C ALA A 110 0.01 20.50 22.58
N LEU A 111 1.15 19.92 22.96
CA LEU A 111 2.03 20.48 23.98
C LEU A 111 2.61 21.84 23.55
N GLN A 112 3.08 21.92 22.30
CA GLN A 112 3.59 23.16 21.73
C GLN A 112 2.53 24.27 21.74
N ALA A 113 1.30 23.95 21.31
CA ALA A 113 0.18 24.88 21.29
C ALA A 113 -0.18 25.41 22.69
N LYS A 114 -0.23 24.51 23.69
CA LYS A 114 -0.47 24.88 25.10
C LYS A 114 0.60 25.83 25.62
N CYS A 115 1.88 25.59 25.37
CA CYS A 115 2.96 26.48 25.81
C CYS A 115 2.93 27.86 25.11
N SER A 116 2.59 27.93 23.82
CA SER A 116 2.37 29.21 23.14
C SER A 116 1.16 29.98 23.68
N GLY A 117 0.06 29.29 24.03
CA GLY A 117 -1.14 29.92 24.60
C GLY A 117 -0.90 30.52 25.98
N ILE A 118 -0.19 29.79 26.85
CA ILE A 118 0.20 30.27 28.19
C ILE A 118 1.10 31.51 28.10
N THR A 119 1.98 31.58 27.10
CA THR A 119 2.87 32.74 26.90
C THR A 119 2.10 33.97 26.41
N ARG A 120 1.03 33.79 25.61
CA ARG A 120 0.22 34.88 25.05
C ARG A 120 -0.76 35.49 26.05
N GLN A 121 -1.12 34.77 27.11
CA GLN A 121 -2.06 35.21 28.15
C GLN A 121 -1.38 35.96 29.32
N LYS A 122 -0.04 35.93 29.38
CA LYS A 122 0.78 36.56 30.43
C LYS A 122 1.45 37.87 29.97
N LEU A 123 1.21 38.28 28.73
CA LEU A 123 1.59 39.57 28.15
C LEU A 123 0.34 40.45 28.08
#